data_AF-A0A7W0GNS7-F1
#
_entry.id   AF-A0A7W0GNS7-F1
#
_cell.length_a   1.000
_cell.length_b   1.000
_cell.length_c   1.000
_cell.angle_alpha   90.00
_cell.angle_beta   90.00
_cell.angle_gamma   90.00
#
_symmetry.space_group_name_H-M   'P 1'
#
loop_
_entity.id
_entity.type
_entity.pdbx_description
1 polymer ?
#
loop_
_entity_poly.entity_id
_entity_poly.type
_entity_poly.pdbx_seq_one_letter_code
_entity_poly.pdbx_strand_id
1 'polypeptide(L)'
;GSFGGPGLEKFASGTTPFGFMKPAWLWLGAAALSELIGGILILLGLLTRVGAFFVACVMLTAIVGVHWPAFFASQSGYEYPLALFAMALALLFSGGGMASVDLALSGGRRR
;
A
#
# COMPACT_ATOMS: atom_id res chain seq x y z
N GLY A 1 10.46 -19.00 -3.07
CA GLY A 1 10.26 -18.07 -1.94
C GLY A 1 10.16 -18.85 -0.64
N SER A 2 10.40 -18.22 0.50
CA SER A 2 10.55 -18.86 1.83
C SER A 2 9.36 -19.70 2.29
N PHE A 3 8.19 -19.55 1.66
CA PHE A 3 6.96 -20.30 1.94
C PHE A 3 6.40 -21.01 0.68
N GLY A 4 7.26 -21.45 -0.23
CA GLY A 4 6.84 -22.13 -1.46
C GLY A 4 6.31 -21.21 -2.57
N GLY A 5 6.27 -19.89 -2.33
CA GLY A 5 5.85 -18.91 -3.33
C GLY A 5 6.87 -18.69 -4.46
N PRO A 6 6.47 -18.02 -5.56
CA PRO A 6 7.27 -17.84 -6.79
C PRO A 6 8.62 -17.13 -6.58
N GLY A 7 8.81 -16.43 -5.45
CA GLY A 7 10.07 -15.78 -5.08
C GLY A 7 10.18 -14.35 -5.58
N LEU A 8 11.16 -13.62 -5.03
CA LEU A 8 11.35 -12.19 -5.32
C LEU A 8 11.77 -11.95 -6.77
N GLU A 9 12.57 -12.84 -7.35
CA GLU A 9 12.96 -12.77 -8.77
C GLU A 9 11.75 -12.84 -9.71
N LYS A 10 10.82 -13.77 -9.47
CA LYS A 10 9.60 -13.87 -10.29
C LYS A 10 8.64 -12.72 -10.10
N PHE A 11 8.61 -12.13 -8.90
CA PHE A 11 7.85 -10.91 -8.67
C PHE A 11 8.49 -9.71 -9.38
N ALA A 12 9.80 -9.54 -9.26
CA ALA A 12 10.55 -8.43 -9.89
C ALA A 12 10.57 -8.51 -11.42
N SER A 13 10.45 -9.71 -11.99
CA SER A 13 10.29 -9.94 -13.43
C SER A 13 8.82 -10.06 -13.88
N GLY A 14 7.88 -9.79 -12.96
CA GLY A 14 6.45 -9.86 -13.23
C GLY A 14 5.95 -8.78 -14.20
N THR A 15 4.69 -8.92 -14.60
CA THR A 15 4.02 -7.98 -15.49
C THR A 15 3.69 -6.70 -14.74
N THR A 16 4.14 -5.56 -15.28
CA THR A 16 3.78 -4.25 -14.73
C THR A 16 2.37 -3.84 -15.13
N PRO A 17 1.67 -3.06 -14.29
CA PRO A 17 0.30 -2.60 -14.57
C PRO A 17 0.22 -1.74 -15.85
N PHE A 18 1.29 -1.00 -16.17
CA PHE A 18 1.36 -0.18 -17.38
C PHE A 18 2.57 -0.53 -18.23
N GLY A 19 2.43 -0.40 -19.56
CA GLY A 19 3.48 -0.74 -20.53
C GLY A 19 4.71 0.17 -20.50
N PHE A 20 4.58 1.39 -19.97
CA PHE A 20 5.69 2.35 -19.84
C PHE A 20 6.56 2.10 -18.59
N MET A 21 6.13 1.24 -17.66
CA MET A 21 6.84 0.93 -16.43
C MET A 21 7.98 -0.08 -16.67
N LYS A 22 9.01 0.33 -17.41
CA LYS A 22 10.23 -0.44 -17.62
C LYS A 22 11.42 0.30 -17.02
N PRO A 23 12.31 -0.38 -16.27
CA PRO A 23 12.33 -1.82 -16.02
C PRO A 23 11.37 -2.28 -14.90
N ALA A 24 10.75 -3.45 -15.04
CA ALA A 24 9.71 -3.96 -14.15
C ALA A 24 10.16 -4.12 -12.68
N TRP A 25 11.41 -4.55 -12.47
CA TRP A 25 11.95 -4.78 -11.12
C TRP A 25 11.93 -3.52 -10.26
N LEU A 26 12.11 -2.35 -10.86
CA LEU A 26 12.13 -1.07 -10.16
C LEU A 26 10.73 -0.69 -9.69
N TRP A 27 9.73 -0.78 -10.57
CA TRP A 27 8.35 -0.39 -10.26
C TRP A 27 7.66 -1.39 -9.33
N LEU A 28 7.81 -2.69 -9.60
CA LEU A 28 7.26 -3.73 -8.73
C LEU A 28 7.98 -3.76 -7.38
N GLY A 29 9.30 -3.56 -7.36
CA GLY A 29 10.07 -3.40 -6.13
C GLY A 29 9.63 -2.19 -5.33
N ALA A 30 9.42 -1.04 -5.98
CA ALA A 30 8.92 0.16 -5.31
C ALA A 30 7.51 -0.03 -4.75
N ALA A 31 6.62 -0.73 -5.46
CA ALA A 31 5.29 -1.07 -4.96
C ALA A 31 5.38 -1.97 -3.71
N ALA A 32 6.16 -3.06 -3.77
CA ALA A 32 6.34 -3.96 -2.63
C ALA A 32 6.96 -3.27 -1.40
N LEU A 33 7.97 -2.41 -1.61
CA LEU A 33 8.55 -1.62 -0.54
C LEU A 33 7.55 -0.61 0.02
N SER A 34 6.77 0.05 -0.83
CA SER A 34 5.76 1.03 -0.41
C SER A 34 4.64 0.37 0.41
N GLU A 35 4.20 -0.82 0.03
CA GLU A 35 3.20 -1.58 0.80
C GLU A 35 3.76 -2.10 2.12
N LEU A 36 4.98 -2.65 2.10
CA LEU A 36 5.61 -3.18 3.32
C LEU A 36 5.92 -2.06 4.32
N ILE A 37 6.62 -1.03 3.88
CA ILE A 37 7.00 0.10 4.73
C ILE A 37 5.75 0.89 5.12
N GLY A 38 4.85 1.18 4.17
CA GLY A 38 3.61 1.89 4.44
C GLY A 38 2.71 1.16 5.43
N GLY A 39 2.57 -0.16 5.27
CA GLY A 39 1.85 -1.03 6.20
C GLY A 39 2.48 -1.05 7.59
N ILE A 40 3.80 -1.17 7.71
CA ILE A 40 4.50 -1.11 9.00
C ILE A 40 4.32 0.25 9.69
N LEU A 41 4.44 1.35 8.94
CA LEU A 41 4.22 2.71 9.46
C LEU A 41 2.78 2.88 9.97
N ILE A 42 1.79 2.37 9.24
CA ILE A 42 0.39 2.38 9.67
C ILE A 42 0.20 1.53 10.92
N LEU A 43 0.71 0.29 10.95
CA LEU A 43 0.58 -0.64 12.07
C LEU A 43 1.20 -0.10 13.36
N LEU A 44 2.38 0.52 13.26
CA LEU A 44 3.07 1.12 14.39
C LEU A 44 2.48 2.48 14.78
N GLY A 45 1.56 3.04 14.00
CA GLY A 45 1.03 4.37 14.27
C GLY A 45 2.11 5.47 14.14
N LEU A 46 3.17 5.25 13.35
CA LEU A 46 4.29 6.17 13.19
C LEU A 46 4.25 6.75 11.77
N LEU A 47 4.21 8.08 11.61
CA LEU A 47 4.07 8.71 10.29
C LEU A 47 2.91 8.11 9.47
N THR A 48 1.80 7.79 10.14
CA THR A 48 0.61 7.12 9.58
C THR A 48 0.09 7.79 8.31
N ARG A 49 0.18 9.12 8.21
CA ARG A 49 -0.17 9.88 7.01
C ARG A 49 0.73 9.54 5.81
N VAL A 50 2.04 9.43 6.04
CA VAL A 50 3.01 9.09 5.00
C VAL A 50 2.84 7.63 4.55
N GLY A 51 2.66 6.71 5.50
CA GLY A 51 2.37 5.30 5.19
C GLY A 51 1.06 5.13 4.42
N ALA A 52 0.00 5.82 4.84
CA ALA A 52 -1.28 5.84 4.17
C ALA A 52 -1.21 6.43 2.74
N PHE A 53 -0.40 7.47 2.53
CA PHE A 53 -0.18 8.03 1.21
C PHE A 53 0.46 7.00 0.26
N PHE A 54 1.51 6.32 0.70
CA PHE A 54 2.17 5.29 -0.11
C PHE A 54 1.22 4.13 -0.45
N VAL A 55 0.47 3.62 0.53
CA VAL A 55 -0.53 2.56 0.29
C VAL A 55 -1.61 3.03 -0.67
N ALA A 56 -2.10 4.27 -0.53
CA ALA A 56 -3.11 4.82 -1.43
C ALA A 56 -2.62 4.90 -2.88
N CYS A 57 -1.37 5.32 -3.12
CA CYS A 57 -0.78 5.36 -4.46
C CYS A 57 -0.66 3.96 -5.09
N VAL A 58 -0.26 2.95 -4.32
CA VAL A 58 -0.16 1.57 -4.82
C VAL A 58 -1.56 1.01 -5.15
N MET A 59 -2.54 1.20 -4.27
CA MET A 59 -3.90 0.72 -4.50
C MET A 59 -4.53 1.40 -5.73
N LEU A 60 -4.33 2.70 -5.93
CA LEU A 60 -4.81 3.40 -7.13
C LEU A 60 -4.20 2.81 -8.41
N THR A 61 -2.89 2.54 -8.39
CA THR A 61 -2.18 1.91 -9.51
C THR A 61 -2.72 0.50 -9.79
N ALA A 62 -3.01 -0.28 -8.75
CA ALA A 62 -3.56 -1.64 -8.87
C ALA A 62 -5.00 -1.66 -9.40
N ILE A 63 -5.84 -0.69 -9.01
CA ILE A 63 -7.22 -0.52 -9.49
C ILE A 63 -7.20 -0.28 -11.01
N VAL A 64 -6.44 0.72 -11.45
CA VAL A 64 -6.44 1.16 -12.86
C VAL A 64 -5.70 0.18 -13.76
N GLY A 65 -4.59 -0.39 -13.29
CA GLY A 65 -3.69 -1.16 -14.16
C GLY A 65 -3.90 -2.68 -14.14
N VAL A 66 -4.57 -3.26 -13.14
CA VAL A 66 -4.69 -4.73 -13.01
C VAL A 66 -6.14 -5.22 -12.91
N HIS A 67 -7.00 -4.52 -12.18
CA HIS A 67 -8.34 -5.04 -11.82
C HIS A 67 -9.49 -4.43 -12.62
N TRP A 68 -9.20 -3.54 -13.57
CA TRP A 68 -10.21 -2.94 -14.43
C TRP A 68 -10.64 -3.92 -15.55
N PRO A 69 -11.93 -4.02 -15.93
CA PRO A 69 -13.11 -3.27 -15.45
C PRO A 69 -13.99 -4.02 -14.43
N ALA A 70 -13.64 -5.23 -14.02
CA ALA A 70 -14.49 -6.05 -13.16
C ALA A 70 -14.65 -5.42 -11.77
N PHE A 71 -15.87 -5.41 -11.22
CA PHE A 71 -16.11 -4.83 -9.90
C PHE A 71 -15.82 -5.84 -8.78
N PHE A 72 -16.51 -6.97 -8.79
CA PHE A 72 -16.49 -7.95 -7.69
C PHE A 72 -15.13 -8.64 -7.55
N ALA A 73 -14.66 -8.78 -6.31
CA ALA A 73 -13.42 -9.50 -6.00
C ALA A 73 -13.45 -10.96 -6.48
N SER A 74 -14.62 -11.61 -6.49
CA SER A 74 -14.80 -12.97 -7.02
C SER A 74 -14.47 -13.11 -8.52
N GLN A 75 -14.42 -11.99 -9.25
CA GLN A 75 -14.09 -11.94 -10.67
C GLN A 75 -12.75 -11.23 -10.93
N SER A 76 -11.84 -11.23 -9.93
CA SER A 76 -10.59 -10.44 -9.98
C SER A 76 -10.84 -8.93 -10.17
N GLY A 77 -11.93 -8.44 -9.60
CA GLY A 77 -12.33 -7.04 -9.69
C GLY A 77 -11.68 -6.12 -8.66
N TYR A 78 -11.91 -4.83 -8.82
CA TYR A 78 -11.23 -3.78 -8.05
C TYR A 78 -11.88 -3.45 -6.68
N GLU A 79 -12.94 -4.15 -6.27
CA GLU A 79 -13.64 -3.95 -4.99
C GLU A 79 -12.69 -3.97 -3.78
N TYR A 80 -11.83 -4.99 -3.68
CA TYR A 80 -10.90 -5.12 -2.56
C TYR A 80 -9.82 -4.03 -2.54
N PRO A 81 -9.10 -3.77 -3.66
CA PRO A 81 -8.20 -2.62 -3.75
C PRO A 81 -8.88 -1.27 -3.46
N LEU A 82 -10.14 -1.10 -3.86
CA LEU A 82 -10.92 0.12 -3.60
C LEU A 82 -11.22 0.28 -2.11
N ALA A 83 -11.59 -0.79 -1.42
CA ALA A 83 -11.81 -0.77 0.02
C ALA A 83 -10.52 -0.38 0.77
N LEU A 84 -9.39 -0.97 0.39
CA LEU A 84 -8.08 -0.62 0.95
C LEU A 84 -7.68 0.83 0.65
N PHE A 85 -7.96 1.30 -0.55
CA PHE A 85 -7.75 2.70 -0.93
C PHE A 85 -8.58 3.66 -0.08
N ALA A 86 -9.86 3.36 0.13
CA ALA A 86 -10.75 4.17 0.98
C ALA A 86 -10.29 4.18 2.45
N MET A 87 -9.85 3.04 2.98
CA MET A 87 -9.25 2.95 4.32
C MET A 87 -7.96 3.76 4.43
N ALA A 88 -7.08 3.67 3.43
CA ALA A 88 -5.86 4.46 3.37
C ALA A 88 -6.17 5.96 3.33
N LEU A 89 -7.14 6.40 2.54
CA LEU A 89 -7.58 7.80 2.54
C LEU A 89 -8.14 8.25 3.89
N ALA A 90 -8.94 7.40 4.54
CA ALA A 90 -9.45 7.69 5.88
C ALA A 90 -8.29 7.91 6.88
N LEU A 91 -7.25 7.07 6.83
CA LEU A 91 -6.05 7.22 7.67
C LEU A 91 -5.19 8.43 7.25
N LEU A 92 -5.16 8.78 5.97
CA LEU A 92 -4.44 9.95 5.46
C LEU A 92 -5.03 11.24 6.04
N PHE A 93 -6.37 11.36 6.06
CA PHE A 93 -7.06 12.53 6.59
C PHE A 93 -7.19 12.53 8.12
N SER A 94 -7.53 11.38 8.72
CA SER A 94 -7.72 11.25 10.17
C SER A 94 -6.38 11.21 10.94
N GLY A 95 -5.31 10.73 10.30
CA GLY A 95 -4.05 10.41 10.96
C GLY A 95 -4.15 9.13 11.81
N GLY A 96 -3.11 8.85 12.58
CA GLY A 96 -2.99 7.61 13.36
C GLY A 96 -3.74 7.56 14.70
N GLY A 97 -4.48 8.62 15.04
CA GLY A 97 -5.32 8.65 16.25
C GLY A 97 -4.57 8.59 17.59
N MET A 98 -5.31 8.33 18.67
CA MET A 98 -4.85 8.42 20.06
C MET A 98 -3.86 7.31 20.49
N ALA A 99 -3.81 6.20 19.76
CA ALA A 99 -2.92 5.07 20.06
C ALA A 99 -1.63 5.08 19.21
N SER A 100 -1.36 6.16 18.47
CA SER A 100 -0.18 6.27 17.63
C SER A 100 1.09 6.46 18.44
N VAL A 101 2.16 5.78 18.02
CA VAL A 101 3.52 6.06 18.51
C VAL A 101 3.93 7.51 18.20
N ASP A 102 3.36 8.11 17.14
CA ASP A 102 3.47 9.55 16.83
C ASP A 102 2.94 10.44 17.97
N LEU A 103 1.83 10.04 18.61
CA LEU A 103 1.27 10.73 19.77
C LEU A 103 2.06 10.42 21.04
N ALA A 104 2.56 9.20 21.22
CA ALA A 104 3.42 8.86 22.35
C ALA A 104 4.78 9.62 22.30
N LEU A 105 5.32 9.83 21.10
CA LEU A 105 6.55 10.61 20.87
C LEU A 105 6.32 12.12 20.94
N SER A 106 5.17 12.64 20.46
CA SER A 106 4.83 14.07 20.61
C SER A 106 4.25 14.41 22.00
N GLY A 107 3.82 13.40 22.76
CA GLY A 107 3.13 13.46 24.05
C GLY A 107 4.01 13.72 25.27
N GLY A 108 5.30 14.00 25.09
CA GLY A 108 6.09 14.70 26.10
C GLY A 108 5.67 16.18 26.28
N ARG A 109 4.73 16.71 25.48
CA ARG A 109 4.31 18.11 25.62
C ARG A 109 2.86 18.40 25.23
N ARG A 110 1.98 18.34 26.23
CA ARG A 110 0.82 19.23 26.56
C ARG A 110 -0.06 18.45 27.53
N ARG A 111 0.06 18.63 28.86
CA ARG A 111 -0.58 19.69 29.66
C ARG A 111 -1.91 20.15 29.10
#